data_AF-A0A2A9PKJ7-F1
#
_entry.id   AF-A0A2A9PKJ7-F1
#
_cell.length_a   1.000
_cell.length_b   1.000
_cell.length_c   1.000
_cell.angle_alpha   90.00
_cell.angle_beta   90.00
_cell.angle_gamma   90.00
#
_symmetry.space_group_name_H-M   'P 1'
#
loop_
_entity.id
_entity.type
_entity.pdbx_description
1 polymer ?
#
loop_
_entity_poly.entity_id
_entity_poly.type
_entity_poly.pdbx_seq_one_letter_code
_entity_poly.pdbx_strand_id
1 'polypeptide(L)'
;MKFASAIVVALSAATTAFQKISPVEQQDWRTCIYNALDNFDHGNDGSDVACSTYECYQKTGEKWSRGGLLNKAGSLLLVGCKFLPFQSHHQAQKVTPEEENEWKLCLNNLLQEYQLGRDDRHSSCQFWRCLQTKSEAYHRGGIATSLSHLVDGVCLFA
;
A
#
# COMPACT_ATOMS: atom_id res chain seq x y z
N MET A 1 -12.81 -33.08 40.70
CA MET A 1 -13.65 -33.58 39.59
C MET A 1 -14.91 -32.71 39.55
N LYS A 2 -15.29 -31.92 38.55
CA LYS A 2 -14.86 -31.66 37.17
C LYS A 2 -15.28 -30.20 36.87
N PHE A 3 -14.38 -29.36 36.38
CA PHE A 3 -14.75 -28.08 35.75
C PHE A 3 -14.83 -28.34 34.24
N ALA A 4 -16.03 -28.32 33.70
CA ALA A 4 -16.35 -28.28 32.27
C ALA A 4 -17.74 -27.61 32.21
N SER A 5 -18.00 -26.62 31.37
CA SER A 5 -17.74 -26.63 29.95
C SER A 5 -17.75 -25.23 29.35
N ALA A 6 -16.79 -25.00 28.46
CA ALA A 6 -16.93 -24.32 27.17
C ALA A 6 -17.79 -23.04 27.13
N ILE A 7 -17.13 -21.89 27.33
CA ILE A 7 -17.54 -20.68 26.64
C ILE A 7 -17.14 -20.88 25.18
N VAL A 8 -18.15 -21.21 24.36
CA VAL A 8 -18.03 -21.22 22.90
C VAL A 8 -17.76 -19.77 22.48
N VAL A 9 -16.50 -19.46 22.20
CA VAL A 9 -16.15 -18.26 21.43
C VAL A 9 -16.70 -18.51 20.04
N ALA A 10 -17.90 -17.99 19.80
CA ALA A 10 -18.45 -17.87 18.46
C ALA A 10 -17.50 -16.95 17.68
N LEU A 11 -16.53 -17.56 17.00
CA LEU A 11 -15.91 -16.97 15.82
C LEU A 11 -17.03 -16.84 14.80
N SER A 12 -17.77 -15.73 14.88
CA SER A 12 -18.54 -15.22 13.77
C SER A 12 -17.52 -14.94 12.68
N ALA A 13 -17.31 -15.94 11.82
CA ALA A 13 -16.82 -15.72 10.48
C ALA A 13 -17.81 -14.74 9.84
N ALA A 14 -17.51 -13.45 9.97
CA ALA A 14 -18.08 -12.45 9.10
C ALA A 14 -17.61 -12.85 7.71
N THR A 15 -18.42 -13.66 7.02
CA THR A 15 -18.37 -13.74 5.57
C THR A 15 -18.80 -12.35 5.11
N THR A 16 -17.85 -11.42 5.09
CA THR A 16 -18.00 -10.13 4.43
C THR A 16 -18.35 -10.47 3.00
N ALA A 17 -19.63 -10.34 2.65
CA ALA A 17 -20.06 -10.38 1.26
C ALA A 17 -19.15 -9.39 0.52
N PHE A 18 -18.29 -9.90 -0.35
CA PHE A 18 -17.28 -9.09 -1.02
C PHE A 18 -17.99 -8.00 -1.81
N GLN A 19 -17.98 -6.78 -1.26
CA GLN A 19 -18.56 -5.63 -1.93
C GLN A 19 -17.64 -5.29 -3.11
N LYS A 20 -18.20 -5.41 -4.31
CA LYS A 20 -17.55 -4.97 -5.54
C LYS A 20 -17.10 -3.52 -5.37
N ILE A 21 -15.88 -3.22 -5.79
CA ILE A 21 -15.30 -1.88 -5.64
C ILE A 21 -16.21 -0.84 -6.30
N SER A 22 -16.56 0.21 -5.56
CA SER A 22 -17.37 1.29 -6.11
C SER A 22 -16.53 2.21 -7.00
N PRO A 23 -17.11 2.96 -7.96
CA PRO A 23 -16.37 3.93 -8.75
C PRO A 23 -15.69 5.01 -7.90
N VAL A 24 -16.33 5.43 -6.80
CA VAL A 24 -15.80 6.43 -5.86
C VAL A 24 -14.58 5.87 -5.13
N GLU A 25 -14.68 4.64 -4.65
CA GLU A 25 -13.57 3.94 -4.00
C GLU A 25 -12.39 3.76 -4.97
N GLN A 26 -12.65 3.30 -6.19
CA GLN A 26 -11.61 3.18 -7.22
C GLN A 26 -10.91 4.52 -7.47
N GLN A 27 -11.64 5.63 -7.47
CA GLN A 27 -11.06 6.95 -7.64
C GLN A 27 -10.17 7.35 -6.46
N ASP A 28 -10.57 7.05 -5.21
CA ASP A 28 -9.74 7.33 -4.04
C ASP A 28 -8.37 6.61 -4.12
N TRP A 29 -8.36 5.34 -4.50
CA TRP A 29 -7.10 4.60 -4.68
C TRP A 29 -6.24 5.19 -5.82
N ARG A 30 -6.87 5.61 -6.92
CA ARG A 30 -6.17 6.26 -8.04
C ARG A 30 -5.53 7.58 -7.64
N THR A 31 -6.20 8.37 -6.80
CA THR A 31 -5.66 9.63 -6.28
C THR A 31 -4.32 9.42 -5.58
N CYS A 32 -4.12 8.30 -4.87
CA CYS A 32 -2.83 8.03 -4.23
C CYS A 32 -1.67 7.87 -5.23
N ILE A 33 -1.87 7.12 -6.32
CA ILE A 33 -0.84 7.01 -7.38
C ILE A 33 -0.67 8.31 -8.14
N TYR A 34 -1.77 9.01 -8.46
CA TYR A 34 -1.68 10.24 -9.24
C TYR A 34 -0.96 11.34 -8.47
N ASN A 35 -1.22 11.46 -7.16
CA ASN A 35 -0.46 12.36 -6.30
C ASN A 35 1.01 11.95 -6.23
N ALA A 36 1.34 10.65 -6.19
CA ALA A 36 2.72 10.19 -6.19
C ALA A 36 3.47 10.63 -7.46
N LEU A 37 2.86 10.36 -8.62
CA LEU A 37 3.41 10.73 -9.93
C LEU A 37 3.53 12.24 -10.11
N ASP A 38 2.50 13.00 -9.70
CA ASP A 38 2.51 14.46 -9.75
C ASP A 38 3.63 15.05 -8.87
N ASN A 39 3.87 14.47 -7.68
CA ASN A 39 5.00 14.90 -6.85
C ASN A 39 6.34 14.59 -7.51
N PHE A 40 6.50 13.44 -8.17
CA PHE A 40 7.72 13.15 -8.93
C PHE A 40 7.91 14.13 -10.10
N ASP A 41 6.84 14.53 -10.78
CA ASP A 41 6.87 15.53 -11.86
C ASP A 41 7.27 16.93 -11.36
N HIS A 42 6.91 17.27 -10.12
CA HIS A 42 7.33 18.48 -9.45
C HIS A 42 8.76 18.44 -8.90
N GLY A 43 9.49 17.33 -9.12
CA GLY A 43 10.88 17.16 -8.71
C GLY A 43 11.05 16.78 -7.23
N ASN A 44 9.96 16.40 -6.54
CA ASN A 44 10.04 15.81 -5.21
C ASN A 44 10.62 14.39 -5.32
N ASP A 45 11.37 13.98 -4.31
CA ASP A 45 12.13 12.73 -4.33
C ASP A 45 11.34 11.55 -3.74
N GLY A 46 11.95 10.37 -3.85
CA GLY A 46 11.38 9.10 -3.40
C GLY A 46 10.95 9.04 -1.95
N SER A 47 11.54 9.87 -1.09
CA SER A 47 11.37 9.84 0.36
C SER A 47 10.01 10.37 0.79
N ASP A 48 9.76 11.65 0.48
CA ASP A 48 8.50 12.33 0.80
C ASP A 48 7.34 11.76 -0.02
N VAL A 49 7.62 11.38 -1.27
CA VAL A 49 6.61 10.75 -2.14
C VAL A 49 6.23 9.36 -1.64
N ALA A 50 7.18 8.50 -1.25
CA ALA A 50 6.83 7.18 -0.73
C ALA A 50 6.02 7.29 0.56
N CYS A 51 6.39 8.19 1.46
CA CYS A 51 5.70 8.37 2.73
C CYS A 51 4.30 8.94 2.58
N SER A 52 4.12 9.97 1.76
CA SER A 52 2.78 10.52 1.46
C SER A 52 1.91 9.51 0.70
N THR A 53 2.50 8.76 -0.22
CA THR A 53 1.79 7.68 -0.94
C THR A 53 1.34 6.62 0.05
N TYR A 54 2.22 6.16 0.93
CA TYR A 54 1.91 5.16 1.95
C TYR A 54 0.78 5.62 2.87
N GLU A 55 0.85 6.86 3.38
CA GLU A 55 -0.21 7.44 4.20
C GLU A 55 -1.55 7.51 3.45
N CYS A 56 -1.53 7.88 2.17
CA CYS A 56 -2.73 7.90 1.33
C CYS A 56 -3.36 6.51 1.21
N TYR A 57 -2.54 5.49 0.92
CA TYR A 57 -3.00 4.10 0.81
C TYR A 57 -3.58 3.61 2.14
N GLN A 58 -2.94 3.94 3.27
CA GLN A 58 -3.42 3.54 4.58
C GLN A 58 -4.80 4.15 4.89
N LYS A 59 -4.93 5.48 4.74
CA LYS A 59 -6.21 6.19 4.95
C LYS A 59 -7.31 5.68 4.02
N THR A 60 -6.96 5.38 2.78
CA THR A 60 -7.92 4.84 1.79
C THR A 60 -8.37 3.44 2.19
N GLY A 61 -7.43 2.56 2.57
CA GLY A 61 -7.78 1.24 3.08
C GLY A 61 -8.62 1.31 4.36
N GLU A 62 -8.37 2.26 5.27
CA GLU A 62 -9.17 2.42 6.48
C GLU A 62 -10.59 2.89 6.15
N LYS A 63 -10.71 3.88 5.26
CA LYS A 63 -11.99 4.40 4.76
C LYS A 63 -12.86 3.30 4.15
N TRP A 64 -12.25 2.40 3.39
CA TRP A 64 -12.97 1.35 2.65
C TRP A 64 -12.89 -0.04 3.30
N SER A 65 -12.32 -0.14 4.51
CA SER A 65 -12.10 -1.40 5.21
C SER A 65 -11.34 -2.46 4.40
N ARG A 66 -10.30 -2.02 3.68
CA ARG A 66 -9.43 -2.82 2.81
C ARG A 66 -7.97 -2.81 3.26
N GLY A 67 -7.15 -3.69 2.68
CA GLY A 67 -5.70 -3.73 2.89
C GLY A 67 -5.25 -4.60 4.08
N GLY A 68 -6.19 -5.24 4.77
CA GLY A 68 -5.93 -6.27 5.78
C GLY A 68 -4.87 -5.90 6.82
N LEU A 69 -3.92 -6.80 7.05
CA LEU A 69 -2.85 -6.60 8.04
C LEU A 69 -1.86 -5.50 7.64
N LEU A 70 -1.65 -5.26 6.34
CA LEU A 70 -0.75 -4.20 5.88
C LEU A 70 -1.27 -2.81 6.27
N ASN A 71 -2.59 -2.61 6.25
CA ASN A 71 -3.20 -1.38 6.73
C ASN A 71 -3.01 -1.18 8.25
N LYS A 72 -3.06 -2.26 9.03
CA LYS A 72 -2.80 -2.24 10.48
C LYS A 72 -1.32 -2.03 10.80
N ALA A 73 -0.43 -2.60 9.99
CA ALA A 73 1.02 -2.42 10.09
C ALA A 73 1.48 -1.06 9.58
N GLY A 74 0.60 -0.30 8.92
CA GLY A 74 0.95 1.01 8.36
C GLY A 74 1.37 2.04 9.39
N SER A 75 0.97 1.89 10.66
CA SER A 75 1.52 2.68 11.76
C SER A 75 3.04 2.52 11.91
N LEU A 76 3.59 1.32 11.67
CA LEU A 76 5.03 1.04 11.75
C LEU A 76 5.79 1.69 10.59
N LEU A 77 5.18 1.69 9.40
CA LEU A 77 5.75 2.27 8.19
C LEU A 77 5.68 3.81 8.22
N LEU A 78 4.59 4.39 8.73
CA LEU A 78 4.50 5.84 9.01
C LEU A 78 5.47 6.30 10.11
N VAL A 79 5.72 5.47 11.13
CA VAL A 79 6.77 5.72 12.12
C VAL A 79 8.14 5.71 11.43
N GLY A 80 8.40 4.76 10.52
CA GLY A 80 9.59 4.74 9.67
C GLY A 80 9.73 5.98 8.78
N CYS A 81 8.62 6.58 8.35
CA CYS A 81 8.64 7.86 7.63
C CYS A 81 8.95 9.08 8.53
N LYS A 82 8.55 9.04 9.80
CA LYS A 82 8.64 10.18 10.72
C LYS A 82 9.96 10.29 11.49
N PHE A 83 10.59 9.16 11.82
CA PHE A 83 11.70 9.12 12.80
C PHE A 83 13.10 9.03 12.19
N LEU A 84 13.18 9.11 10.89
CA LEU A 84 14.27 8.54 10.15
C LEU A 84 14.75 9.69 9.24
N PRO A 85 15.78 10.45 9.68
CA PRO A 85 16.23 11.66 9.00
C PRO A 85 16.98 11.24 7.74
N PHE A 86 16.35 11.43 6.58
CA PHE A 86 16.87 10.88 5.35
C PHE A 86 17.04 11.95 4.31
N GLN A 87 18.26 12.03 3.79
CA GLN A 87 18.65 13.03 2.81
C GLN A 87 18.12 12.63 1.45
N SER A 88 17.16 13.41 0.97
CA SER A 88 16.76 13.51 -0.42
C SER A 88 17.98 13.91 -1.26
N HIS A 89 18.43 12.97 -2.09
CA HIS A 89 19.43 13.22 -3.10
C HIS A 89 18.87 12.65 -4.38
N HIS A 90 18.31 13.50 -5.24
CA HIS A 90 18.36 13.44 -6.70
C HIS A 90 17.21 14.28 -7.29
N GLN A 91 17.54 15.24 -8.15
CA GLN A 91 16.55 15.89 -9.02
C GLN A 91 16.02 14.83 -9.99
N ALA A 92 14.82 14.34 -9.72
CA ALA A 92 14.24 13.27 -10.50
C ALA A 92 13.76 13.83 -11.85
N GLN A 93 14.01 13.09 -12.93
CA GLN A 93 13.52 13.42 -14.27
C GLN A 93 11.98 13.41 -14.26
N LYS A 94 11.34 14.18 -15.16
CA LYS A 94 9.87 14.11 -15.31
C LYS A 94 9.41 12.68 -15.55
N VAL A 95 8.25 12.33 -15.00
CA VAL A 95 7.61 11.05 -15.19
C VAL A 95 7.32 10.87 -16.68
N THR A 96 7.76 9.73 -17.22
CA THR A 96 7.47 9.39 -18.62
C THR A 96 6.08 8.76 -18.73
N PRO A 97 5.41 8.82 -19.89
CA PRO A 97 4.13 8.13 -20.09
C PRO A 97 4.21 6.62 -19.84
N GLU A 98 5.38 6.02 -20.11
CA GLU A 98 5.63 4.61 -19.84
C GLU A 98 5.67 4.33 -18.34
N GLU A 99 6.45 5.11 -17.59
CA GLU A 99 6.50 5.05 -16.13
C GLU A 99 5.11 5.21 -15.51
N GLU A 100 4.38 6.25 -15.89
CA GLU A 100 3.01 6.50 -15.41
C GLU A 100 2.10 5.27 -15.63
N ASN A 101 2.16 4.65 -16.80
CA ASN A 101 1.38 3.45 -17.11
C ASN A 101 1.77 2.25 -16.25
N GLU A 102 3.06 2.08 -15.96
CA GLU A 102 3.54 0.98 -15.11
C GLU A 102 3.10 1.13 -13.65
N TRP A 103 3.14 2.35 -13.11
CA TRP A 103 2.62 2.63 -11.76
C TRP A 103 1.10 2.42 -11.68
N LYS A 104 0.37 2.88 -12.70
CA LYS A 104 -1.07 2.61 -12.82
C LYS A 104 -1.38 1.13 -12.94
N LEU A 105 -0.54 0.35 -13.61
CA LEU A 105 -0.72 -1.11 -13.73
C LEU A 105 -0.64 -1.80 -12.37
N CYS A 106 0.32 -1.43 -11.51
CA CYS A 106 0.40 -1.94 -10.15
C CYS A 106 -0.92 -1.74 -9.40
N LEU A 107 -1.48 -0.52 -9.44
CA LEU A 107 -2.76 -0.23 -8.81
C LEU A 107 -3.91 -1.00 -9.46
N ASN A 108 -3.97 -1.05 -10.78
CA ASN A 108 -5.06 -1.75 -11.48
C ASN A 108 -5.10 -3.23 -11.11
N ASN A 109 -3.94 -3.87 -10.95
CA ASN A 109 -3.86 -5.26 -10.47
C ASN A 109 -4.43 -5.39 -9.04
N LEU A 110 -4.09 -4.48 -8.12
CA LEU A 110 -4.67 -4.47 -6.77
C LEU A 110 -6.20 -4.33 -6.81
N LEU A 111 -6.72 -3.39 -7.60
CA LEU A 111 -8.16 -3.15 -7.70
C LEU A 111 -8.88 -4.33 -8.35
N GLN A 112 -8.24 -5.02 -9.30
CA GLN A 112 -8.77 -6.24 -9.88
C GLN A 112 -8.86 -7.36 -8.84
N GLU A 113 -7.84 -7.53 -7.99
CA GLU A 113 -7.88 -8.47 -6.87
C GLU A 113 -9.05 -8.15 -5.93
N TYR A 114 -9.23 -6.87 -5.54
CA TYR A 114 -10.38 -6.44 -4.74
C TYR A 114 -11.73 -6.72 -5.41
N GLN A 115 -11.84 -6.50 -6.72
CA GLN A 115 -13.05 -6.82 -7.49
C GLN A 115 -13.38 -8.32 -7.51
N LEU A 116 -12.35 -9.16 -7.47
CA LEU A 116 -12.48 -10.61 -7.39
C LEU A 116 -12.73 -11.10 -5.96
N GLY A 117 -12.86 -10.18 -4.99
CA GLY A 117 -13.01 -10.50 -3.57
C GLY A 117 -11.70 -10.92 -2.89
N ARG A 118 -10.54 -10.64 -3.50
CA ARG A 118 -9.23 -10.90 -2.92
C ARG A 118 -8.68 -9.61 -2.34
N ASP A 119 -9.03 -9.37 -1.08
CA ASP A 119 -8.56 -8.23 -0.27
C ASP A 119 -7.81 -8.75 0.95
N ASP A 120 -6.86 -9.63 0.66
CA ASP A 120 -6.03 -10.24 1.67
C ASP A 120 -4.66 -9.54 1.71
N ARG A 121 -3.81 -10.10 2.55
CA ARG A 121 -2.44 -9.63 2.67
C ARG A 121 -1.64 -9.87 1.40
N HIS A 122 -1.92 -10.94 0.67
CA HIS A 122 -1.17 -11.31 -0.53
C HIS A 122 -1.33 -10.26 -1.63
N SER A 123 -2.58 -9.86 -1.94
CA SER A 123 -2.85 -8.83 -2.96
C SER A 123 -2.20 -7.49 -2.60
N SER A 124 -2.27 -7.11 -1.32
CA SER A 124 -1.65 -5.88 -0.82
C SER A 124 -0.11 -5.95 -0.87
N CYS A 125 0.50 -7.10 -0.56
CA CYS A 125 1.95 -7.31 -0.66
C CYS A 125 2.46 -7.30 -2.11
N GLN A 126 1.73 -7.94 -3.03
CA GLN A 126 2.06 -7.90 -4.45
C GLN A 126 2.04 -6.47 -5.00
N PHE A 127 1.03 -5.69 -4.58
CA PHE A 127 0.93 -4.29 -4.94
C PHE A 127 2.15 -3.49 -4.48
N TRP A 128 2.54 -3.59 -3.20
CA TRP A 128 3.71 -2.87 -2.69
C TRP A 128 5.02 -3.29 -3.36
N ARG A 129 5.21 -4.59 -3.61
CA ARG A 129 6.39 -5.09 -4.32
C ARG A 129 6.44 -4.59 -5.77
N CYS A 130 5.27 -4.46 -6.41
CA CYS A 130 5.17 -3.85 -7.73
C CYS A 130 5.64 -2.40 -7.70
N LEU A 131 5.12 -1.59 -6.76
CA LEU A 131 5.55 -0.20 -6.58
C LEU A 131 7.05 -0.07 -6.30
N GLN A 132 7.60 -0.94 -5.44
CA GLN A 132 9.03 -0.98 -5.17
C GLN A 132 9.83 -1.22 -6.45
N THR A 133 9.45 -2.25 -7.22
CA THR A 133 10.14 -2.61 -8.45
C THR A 133 10.15 -1.44 -9.44
N LYS A 134 9.03 -0.71 -9.55
CA LYS A 134 8.96 0.49 -10.40
C LYS A 134 9.78 1.64 -9.84
N SER A 135 9.73 1.83 -8.53
CA SER A 135 10.54 2.83 -7.85
C SER A 135 12.05 2.60 -8.06
N GLU A 136 12.52 1.36 -8.00
CA GLU A 136 13.92 1.01 -8.29
C GLU A 136 14.26 1.22 -9.77
N ALA A 137 13.41 0.73 -10.68
CA ALA A 137 13.62 0.82 -12.13
C ALA A 137 13.73 2.27 -12.63
N TYR A 138 12.95 3.19 -12.04
CA TYR A 138 12.93 4.60 -12.41
C TYR A 138 13.77 5.49 -11.47
N HIS A 139 14.61 4.89 -10.62
CA HIS A 139 15.44 5.60 -9.64
C HIS A 139 14.65 6.58 -8.74
N ARG A 140 13.37 6.27 -8.50
CA ARG A 140 12.52 6.91 -7.48
C ARG A 140 12.74 6.32 -6.09
N GLY A 141 13.56 5.26 -6.00
CA GLY A 141 13.78 4.39 -4.84
C GLY A 141 14.64 4.94 -3.71
N GLY A 142 14.34 6.14 -3.21
CA GLY A 142 14.92 6.66 -1.95
C GLY A 142 14.54 5.80 -0.73
N ILE A 143 13.92 6.41 0.28
CA ILE A 143 13.42 5.68 1.47
C ILE A 143 12.46 4.52 1.10
N ALA A 144 11.81 4.59 -0.07
CA ALA A 144 10.97 3.51 -0.60
C ALA A 144 11.63 2.12 -0.54
N THR A 145 12.96 2.05 -0.66
CA THR A 145 13.72 0.79 -0.56
C THR A 145 13.80 0.28 0.89
N SER A 146 14.05 1.17 1.87
CA SER A 146 14.03 0.80 3.29
C SER A 146 12.63 0.51 3.81
N LEU A 147 11.62 1.26 3.34
CA LEU A 147 10.21 0.97 3.60
C LEU A 147 9.78 -0.33 2.96
N SER A 148 10.34 -0.68 1.80
CA SER A 148 10.08 -1.98 1.17
C SER A 148 10.59 -3.14 2.00
N HIS A 149 11.76 -3.04 2.63
CA HIS A 149 12.23 -4.07 3.55
C HIS A 149 11.31 -4.23 4.78
N LEU A 150 10.73 -3.13 5.26
CA LEU A 150 9.72 -3.18 6.32
C LEU A 150 8.41 -3.81 5.83
N VAL A 151 7.96 -3.47 4.62
CA VAL A 151 6.79 -4.10 3.99
C VAL A 151 7.05 -5.60 3.75
N ASP A 152 8.22 -5.97 3.24
CA ASP A 152 8.63 -7.36 3.07
C ASP A 152 8.61 -8.12 4.39
N GLY A 153 9.07 -7.51 5.49
CA GLY A 153 8.93 -8.07 6.83
C GLY A 153 7.47 -8.37 7.19
N VAL A 154 6.57 -7.40 7.02
CA VAL A 154 5.13 -7.57 7.27
C VAL A 154 4.50 -8.62 6.35
N CYS A 155 5.01 -8.73 5.12
CA CYS A 155 4.59 -9.68 4.10
C CYS A 155 5.18 -11.09 4.28
N LEU A 156 6.27 -11.25 5.02
CA LEU A 156 6.90 -12.54 5.36
C LEU A 156 6.34 -13.13 6.66
N PHE A 157 6.02 -12.29 7.65
CA PHE A 157 5.42 -12.72 8.93
C PHE A 157 3.90 -12.90 8.81
N ALA A 158 3.46 -13.52 7.72
CA ALA A 158 2.14 -13.36 7.17
C ALA A 158 1.26 -14.57 6.93
#